data_AF-A0A2H0DI04-F1
#
_entry.id   AF-A0A2H0DI04-F1
#
_cell.length_a   1.000
_cell.length_b   1.000
_cell.length_c   1.000
_cell.angle_alpha   90.00
_cell.angle_beta   90.00
_cell.angle_gamma   90.00
#
_symmetry.space_group_name_H-M   'P 1'
#
loop_
_entity.id
_entity.type
_entity.pdbx_description
1 polymer ?
#
loop_
_entity_poly.entity_id
_entity_poly.type
_entity_poly.pdbx_seq_one_letter_code
_entity_poly.pdbx_strand_id
1 'polypeptide(L)'
;MVIDFVPNHTSMDSKMLNEHPDFFVHRRAGQGEPPKGYFEHTDPGTGLKLWVRHGGYDSYGERAYWEDTTQVDYSNPALRRHMVGVVSRWVERYGVDGFRVDMAYQVTNAYFNRNWGGEMGGVPPRREFLEELITEVKARYPGTA
;
A
#
# COMPACT_ATOMS: atom_id res chain seq x y z
N MET A 1 20.12 1.97 14.29
CA MET A 1 19.71 2.74 13.09
C MET A 1 18.20 2.62 12.91
N VAL A 2 17.54 3.75 12.69
CA VAL A 2 16.10 3.80 12.35
C VAL A 2 15.97 4.32 10.92
N ILE A 3 15.05 3.75 10.14
CA ILE A 3 14.74 4.19 8.77
C ILE A 3 13.28 4.60 8.65
N ASP A 4 12.96 5.35 7.60
CA ASP A 4 11.57 5.70 7.29
C ASP A 4 10.89 4.56 6.50
N PHE A 5 9.67 4.22 6.89
CA PHE A 5 8.81 3.26 6.21
C PHE A 5 7.50 3.95 5.84
N VAL A 6 7.23 4.04 4.55
CA VAL A 6 6.02 4.67 4.00
C VAL A 6 5.07 3.55 3.52
N PRO A 7 4.16 3.04 4.37
CA PRO A 7 3.24 1.97 4.01
C PRO A 7 2.07 2.43 3.14
N ASN A 8 1.78 3.72 3.06
CA ASN A 8 0.54 4.21 2.44
C ASN A 8 0.51 4.10 0.91
N HIS A 9 1.65 4.28 0.25
CA HIS A 9 1.75 4.31 -1.21
C HIS A 9 3.17 3.94 -1.65
N THR A 10 3.33 3.71 -2.95
CA THR A 10 4.64 3.63 -3.61
C THR A 10 4.73 4.64 -4.75
N SER A 11 5.86 4.70 -5.45
CA SER A 11 5.95 5.42 -6.73
C SER A 11 5.16 4.71 -7.83
N MET A 12 4.76 5.47 -8.87
CA MET A 12 4.08 4.94 -10.07
C MET A 12 4.95 4.03 -10.95
N ASP A 13 6.26 4.11 -10.83
CA ASP A 13 7.22 3.25 -11.53
C ASP A 13 7.72 2.10 -10.66
N SER A 14 7.11 1.89 -9.49
CA SER A 14 7.59 0.89 -8.54
C SER A 14 7.60 -0.50 -9.17
N LYS A 15 8.66 -1.26 -8.87
CA LYS A 15 8.75 -2.66 -9.24
C LYS A 15 7.55 -3.47 -8.71
N MET A 16 7.03 -3.08 -7.54
CA MET A 16 5.84 -3.72 -6.94
C MET A 16 4.60 -3.56 -7.82
N LEU A 17 4.37 -2.39 -8.45
CA LEU A 17 3.26 -2.20 -9.38
C LEU A 17 3.40 -3.07 -10.62
N ASN A 18 4.61 -3.15 -11.18
CA ASN A 18 4.88 -3.95 -12.37
C ASN A 18 4.75 -5.46 -12.12
N GLU A 19 5.12 -5.94 -10.92
CA GLU A 19 5.08 -7.37 -10.58
C GLU A 19 3.75 -7.81 -9.96
N HIS A 20 3.08 -6.91 -9.23
CA HIS A 20 1.88 -7.20 -8.45
C HIS A 20 0.87 -6.04 -8.56
N PRO A 21 0.27 -5.79 -9.74
CA PRO A 21 -0.75 -4.76 -9.89
C PRO A 21 -1.98 -5.03 -9.00
N ASP A 22 -2.22 -6.28 -8.59
CA ASP A 22 -3.26 -6.67 -7.65
C ASP A 22 -3.05 -6.15 -6.21
N PHE A 23 -1.86 -5.65 -5.89
CA PHE A 23 -1.55 -5.03 -4.60
C PHE A 23 -2.03 -3.58 -4.50
N PHE A 24 -2.56 -3.02 -5.58
CA PHE A 24 -2.95 -1.61 -5.66
C PHE A 24 -4.44 -1.46 -5.86
N VAL A 25 -4.99 -0.32 -5.43
CA VAL A 25 -6.38 0.03 -5.71
C VAL A 25 -6.50 0.33 -7.20
N HIS A 26 -7.17 -0.56 -7.93
CA HIS A 26 -7.26 -0.48 -9.39
C HIS A 26 -8.61 -1.00 -9.89
N ARG A 27 -8.89 -0.71 -11.16
CA ARG A 27 -10.00 -1.29 -11.92
C ARG A 27 -9.58 -1.56 -13.36
N ARG A 28 -10.34 -2.38 -14.08
CA ARG A 28 -10.14 -2.53 -15.53
C ARG A 28 -10.31 -1.18 -16.22
N ALA A 29 -9.42 -0.88 -17.17
CA ALA A 29 -9.54 0.31 -18.00
C ALA A 29 -10.83 0.24 -18.84
N GLY A 30 -11.55 1.35 -18.91
CA GLY A 30 -12.69 1.55 -19.79
C GLY A 30 -12.28 2.10 -21.16
N GLN A 31 -13.23 2.64 -21.89
CA GLN A 31 -12.94 3.44 -23.08
C GLN A 31 -12.59 4.89 -22.66
N GLY A 32 -11.57 5.46 -23.29
CA GLY A 32 -11.14 6.84 -23.07
C GLY A 32 -10.11 6.99 -21.95
N GLU A 33 -10.04 8.20 -21.40
CA GLU A 33 -9.04 8.58 -20.40
C GLU A 33 -9.38 8.07 -18.98
N PRO A 34 -8.38 7.83 -18.13
CA PRO A 34 -8.60 7.51 -16.72
C PRO A 34 -9.45 8.59 -16.02
N PRO A 35 -10.39 8.21 -15.14
CA PRO A 35 -11.11 9.15 -14.30
C PRO A 35 -10.16 9.93 -13.38
N LYS A 36 -10.60 11.09 -12.89
CA LYS A 36 -9.82 11.91 -11.96
C LYS A 36 -9.28 11.09 -10.78
N GLY A 37 -7.98 11.22 -10.52
CA GLY A 37 -7.26 10.49 -9.47
C GLY A 37 -6.86 9.06 -9.87
N TYR A 38 -6.92 8.72 -11.14
CA TYR A 38 -6.36 7.49 -11.72
C TYR A 38 -5.35 7.80 -12.80
N PHE A 39 -4.45 6.86 -13.03
CA PHE A 39 -3.59 6.81 -14.22
C PHE A 39 -3.74 5.44 -14.91
N GLU A 40 -3.41 5.39 -16.21
CA GLU A 40 -3.40 4.14 -16.97
C GLU A 40 -2.08 3.38 -16.69
N HIS A 41 -2.21 2.10 -16.36
CA HIS A 41 -1.10 1.16 -16.24
C HIS A 41 -1.40 -0.08 -17.08
N THR A 42 -0.40 -0.58 -17.80
CA THR A 42 -0.51 -1.86 -18.50
C THR A 42 0.27 -2.90 -17.72
N ASP A 43 -0.43 -3.92 -17.22
CA ASP A 43 0.17 -5.06 -16.53
C ASP A 43 1.17 -5.74 -17.48
N PRO A 44 2.49 -5.75 -17.19
CA PRO A 44 3.49 -6.34 -18.07
C PRO A 44 3.33 -7.87 -18.25
N GLY A 45 2.75 -8.56 -17.27
CA GLY A 45 2.58 -10.00 -17.28
C GLY A 45 1.38 -10.46 -18.11
N THR A 46 0.29 -9.67 -18.12
CA THR A 46 -0.96 -10.05 -18.80
C THR A 46 -1.32 -9.20 -20.00
N GLY A 47 -0.70 -8.03 -20.15
CA GLY A 47 -1.07 -7.01 -21.13
C GLY A 47 -2.40 -6.31 -20.83
N LEU A 48 -3.01 -6.57 -19.67
CA LEU A 48 -4.26 -5.92 -19.28
C LEU A 48 -4.04 -4.44 -18.97
N LYS A 49 -4.90 -3.59 -19.54
CA LYS A 49 -4.97 -2.18 -19.19
C LYS A 49 -5.80 -1.98 -17.94
N LEU A 50 -5.22 -1.29 -16.97
CA LEU A 50 -5.80 -0.98 -15.68
C LEU A 50 -5.82 0.53 -15.48
N TRP A 51 -6.84 1.02 -14.80
CA TRP A 51 -6.83 2.35 -14.19
C TRP A 51 -6.47 2.17 -12.72
N VAL A 52 -5.30 2.67 -12.33
CA VAL A 52 -4.72 2.52 -10.98
C VAL A 52 -4.82 3.85 -10.23
N ARG A 53 -5.18 3.81 -8.94
CA ARG A 53 -5.32 5.01 -8.12
C ARG A 53 -3.98 5.64 -7.79
N HIS A 54 -3.95 6.98 -7.84
CA HIS A 54 -2.91 7.75 -7.19
C HIS A 54 -2.97 7.58 -5.65
N GLY A 55 -1.81 7.66 -4.99
CA GLY A 55 -1.74 7.61 -3.53
C GLY A 55 -2.51 8.77 -2.91
N GLY A 56 -3.48 8.47 -2.05
CA GLY A 56 -4.36 9.46 -1.45
C GLY A 56 -3.95 9.86 -0.04
N TYR A 57 -4.42 11.03 0.37
CA TYR A 57 -4.24 11.57 1.72
C TYR A 57 -5.41 12.46 2.13
N ASP A 58 -5.51 12.72 3.44
CA ASP A 58 -6.53 13.60 4.00
C ASP A 58 -6.05 15.05 3.90
N SER A 59 -6.86 15.89 3.27
CA SER A 59 -6.69 17.33 3.26
C SER A 59 -7.96 17.96 3.82
N TYR A 60 -7.94 18.27 5.12
CA TYR A 60 -9.05 18.91 5.83
C TYR A 60 -10.41 18.19 5.70
N GLY A 61 -10.39 16.85 5.74
CA GLY A 61 -11.59 16.03 5.61
C GLY A 61 -12.00 15.70 4.17
N GLU A 62 -11.24 16.20 3.18
CA GLU A 62 -11.37 15.80 1.78
C GLU A 62 -10.22 14.90 1.33
N ARG A 63 -10.51 13.99 0.40
CA ARG A 63 -9.50 13.09 -0.18
C ARG A 63 -8.75 13.81 -1.30
N ALA A 64 -7.49 14.15 -1.04
CA ALA A 64 -6.54 14.61 -2.05
C ALA A 64 -5.63 13.44 -2.49
N TYR A 65 -4.81 13.65 -3.54
CA TYR A 65 -3.90 12.63 -4.05
C TYR A 65 -2.60 13.24 -4.57
N TRP A 66 -1.51 12.46 -4.52
CA TRP A 66 -0.24 12.78 -5.14
C TRP A 66 -0.12 12.08 -6.49
N GLU A 67 0.00 12.86 -7.56
CA GLU A 67 0.00 12.38 -8.94
C GLU A 67 1.21 11.52 -9.30
N ASP A 68 2.26 11.50 -8.49
CA ASP A 68 3.48 10.71 -8.68
C ASP A 68 3.52 9.40 -7.87
N THR A 69 2.45 9.10 -7.12
CA THR A 69 2.38 7.92 -6.23
C THR A 69 1.23 6.99 -6.61
N THR A 70 1.23 5.78 -6.05
CA THR A 70 0.23 4.74 -6.30
C THR A 70 -0.31 4.16 -4.99
N GLN A 71 -1.63 4.10 -4.87
CA GLN A 71 -2.32 3.65 -3.67
C GLN A 71 -2.31 2.12 -3.54
N VAL A 72 -1.64 1.60 -2.51
CA VAL A 72 -1.68 0.16 -2.17
C VAL A 72 -3.03 -0.23 -1.56
N ASP A 73 -3.48 -1.47 -1.72
CA ASP A 73 -4.76 -2.01 -1.24
C ASP A 73 -4.59 -2.96 -0.03
N TYR A 74 -4.77 -2.42 1.19
CA TYR A 74 -4.65 -3.20 2.43
C TYR A 74 -5.77 -4.21 2.69
N SER A 75 -6.81 -4.26 1.84
CA SER A 75 -7.76 -5.39 1.84
C SER A 75 -7.16 -6.66 1.23
N ASN A 76 -6.09 -6.54 0.45
CA ASN A 76 -5.38 -7.69 -0.12
C ASN A 76 -4.44 -8.32 0.95
N PRO A 77 -4.72 -9.54 1.43
CA PRO A 77 -3.87 -10.18 2.43
C PRO A 77 -2.49 -10.56 1.90
N ALA A 78 -2.31 -10.68 0.57
CA ALA A 78 -1.00 -10.91 -0.03
C ALA A 78 -0.09 -9.67 0.06
N LEU A 79 -0.64 -8.46 -0.13
CA LEU A 79 0.09 -7.21 0.11
C LEU A 79 0.56 -7.13 1.57
N ARG A 80 -0.32 -7.40 2.54
CA ARG A 80 0.03 -7.33 3.97
C ARG A 80 1.22 -8.22 4.30
N ARG A 81 1.18 -9.49 3.86
CA ARG A 81 2.31 -10.43 3.99
C ARG A 81 3.56 -9.93 3.27
N HIS A 82 3.41 -9.32 2.09
CA HIS A 82 4.54 -8.75 1.35
C HIS A 82 5.21 -7.64 2.16
N MET A 83 4.45 -6.72 2.75
CA MET A 83 4.97 -5.63 3.56
C MET A 83 5.66 -6.13 4.83
N VAL A 84 5.12 -7.15 5.50
CA VAL A 84 5.82 -7.84 6.60
C VAL A 84 7.18 -8.38 6.14
N GLY A 85 7.21 -9.00 4.96
CA GLY A 85 8.44 -9.50 4.34
C GLY A 85 9.43 -8.38 4.02
N VAL A 86 8.98 -7.23 3.53
CA VAL A 86 9.85 -6.06 3.27
C VAL A 86 10.51 -5.59 4.56
N VAL A 87 9.73 -5.34 5.62
CA VAL A 87 10.24 -4.88 6.92
C VAL A 87 11.19 -5.92 7.53
N SER A 88 10.81 -7.19 7.50
CA SER A 88 11.64 -8.30 8.02
C SER A 88 13.01 -8.35 7.32
N ARG A 89 13.05 -8.20 5.99
CA ARG A 89 14.31 -8.21 5.23
C ARG A 89 15.23 -7.06 5.59
N TRP A 90 14.69 -5.89 5.93
CA TRP A 90 15.50 -4.75 6.38
C TRP A 90 16.18 -5.01 7.72
N VAL A 91 15.45 -5.62 8.67
CA VAL A 91 16.01 -6.04 9.96
C VAL A 91 17.05 -7.12 9.75
N GLU A 92 16.70 -8.20 9.04
CA GLU A 92 17.55 -9.37 8.84
C GLU A 92 18.86 -9.06 8.11
N ARG A 93 18.78 -8.33 6.99
CA ARG A 93 19.92 -8.15 6.09
C ARG A 93 20.80 -6.97 6.47
N TYR A 94 20.22 -5.93 7.07
CA TYR A 94 20.92 -4.66 7.29
C TYR A 94 20.94 -4.22 8.76
N GLY A 95 20.38 -5.01 9.68
CA GLY A 95 20.41 -4.70 11.11
C GLY A 95 19.67 -3.42 11.45
N VAL A 96 18.55 -3.13 10.76
CA VAL A 96 17.68 -2.00 11.10
C VAL A 96 17.04 -2.26 12.47
N ASP A 97 17.23 -1.32 13.40
CA ASP A 97 16.75 -1.44 14.78
C ASP A 97 15.31 -0.95 14.94
N GLY A 98 14.80 -0.17 14.00
CA GLY A 98 13.42 0.31 14.06
C GLY A 98 12.99 1.11 12.85
N PHE A 99 11.69 1.43 12.81
CA PHE A 99 11.05 2.09 11.67
C PHE A 99 10.22 3.29 12.14
N ARG A 100 10.46 4.45 11.55
CA ARG A 100 9.52 5.57 11.60
C ARG A 100 8.44 5.29 10.55
N VAL A 101 7.18 5.19 10.98
CA VAL A 101 6.06 4.86 10.07
C VAL A 101 5.42 6.15 9.57
N ASP A 102 5.70 6.52 8.31
CA ASP A 102 5.07 7.66 7.66
C ASP A 102 3.59 7.39 7.35
N MET A 103 2.76 8.43 7.39
CA MET A 103 1.31 8.33 7.10
C MET A 103 0.59 7.20 7.87
N ALA A 104 1.06 6.85 9.07
CA ALA A 104 0.59 5.68 9.82
C ALA A 104 -0.94 5.63 10.03
N TYR A 105 -1.59 6.79 10.18
CA TYR A 105 -3.04 6.85 10.34
C TYR A 105 -3.81 6.44 9.07
N GLN A 106 -3.20 6.61 7.89
CA GLN A 106 -3.85 6.36 6.60
C GLN A 106 -3.97 4.86 6.27
N VAL A 107 -3.18 4.03 6.95
CA VAL A 107 -3.23 2.57 6.81
C VAL A 107 -4.08 1.89 7.89
N THR A 108 -4.76 2.67 8.74
CA THR A 108 -5.76 2.14 9.68
C THR A 108 -7.00 1.69 8.93
N ASN A 109 -7.63 0.60 9.37
CA ASN A 109 -8.79 0.05 8.67
C ASN A 109 -9.94 1.06 8.56
N ALA A 110 -10.17 1.86 9.60
CA ALA A 110 -11.23 2.87 9.60
C ALA A 110 -10.98 3.96 8.54
N TYR A 111 -9.76 4.50 8.48
CA TYR A 111 -9.41 5.51 7.49
C TYR A 111 -9.40 4.92 6.07
N PHE A 112 -8.79 3.75 5.92
CA PHE A 112 -8.63 3.08 4.65
C PHE A 112 -9.99 2.72 4.05
N ASN A 113 -10.89 2.15 4.86
CA ASN A 113 -12.26 1.83 4.43
C ASN A 113 -13.08 3.08 4.09
N ARG A 114 -12.93 4.18 4.84
CA ARG A 114 -13.60 5.45 4.53
C ARG A 114 -13.22 5.96 3.14
N ASN A 115 -11.94 5.90 2.79
CA ASN A 115 -11.42 6.48 1.56
C ASN A 115 -11.50 5.54 0.36
N TRP A 116 -11.35 4.24 0.57
CA TRP A 116 -11.15 3.26 -0.50
C TRP A 116 -12.20 2.14 -0.50
N GLY A 117 -13.11 2.09 0.49
CA GLY A 117 -14.11 1.02 0.64
C GLY A 117 -14.91 0.66 -0.61
N GLY A 118 -15.31 1.66 -1.38
CA GLY A 118 -16.05 1.44 -2.64
C GLY A 118 -15.20 1.08 -3.85
N GLU A 119 -13.88 1.06 -3.69
CA GLU A 119 -12.89 0.84 -4.75
C GLU A 119 -11.98 -0.36 -4.48
N MET A 120 -11.92 -0.83 -3.24
CA MET A 120 -11.22 -2.04 -2.85
C MET A 120 -11.86 -3.27 -3.49
N GLY A 121 -11.03 -4.20 -3.95
CA GLY A 121 -11.48 -5.50 -4.45
C GLY A 121 -11.75 -6.53 -3.34
N GLY A 122 -11.25 -6.28 -2.12
CA GLY A 122 -11.30 -7.20 -1.00
C GLY A 122 -12.31 -6.83 0.10
N VAL A 123 -12.45 -7.75 1.06
CA VAL A 123 -13.24 -7.52 2.28
C VAL A 123 -12.39 -6.70 3.26
N PRO A 124 -12.96 -5.68 3.94
CA PRO A 124 -12.24 -4.95 4.97
C PRO A 124 -11.58 -5.91 5.99
N PRO A 125 -10.27 -5.79 6.22
CA PRO A 125 -9.56 -6.70 7.11
C PRO A 125 -10.04 -6.55 8.55
N ARG A 126 -10.04 -7.66 9.30
CA ARG A 126 -10.50 -7.67 10.70
C ARG A 126 -9.46 -7.10 11.67
N ARG A 127 -8.17 -7.28 11.38
CA ARG A 127 -7.05 -6.79 12.19
C ARG A 127 -6.42 -5.57 11.56
N GLU A 128 -5.89 -4.68 12.38
CA GLU A 128 -5.13 -3.53 11.89
C GLU A 128 -3.83 -4.00 11.24
N PHE A 129 -3.44 -3.38 10.12
CA PHE A 129 -2.21 -3.75 9.42
C PHE A 129 -0.98 -3.57 10.30
N LEU A 130 -0.86 -2.45 11.01
CA LEU A 130 0.29 -2.18 11.87
C LEU A 130 0.36 -3.15 13.06
N GLU A 131 -0.78 -3.59 13.60
CA GLU A 131 -0.82 -4.61 14.64
C GLU A 131 -0.27 -5.96 14.12
N GLU A 132 -0.71 -6.39 12.94
CA GLU A 132 -0.22 -7.59 12.28
C GLU A 132 1.29 -7.50 11.99
N LEU A 133 1.72 -6.40 11.39
CA LEU A 133 3.12 -6.12 11.08
C LEU A 133 4.01 -6.19 12.32
N ILE A 134 3.66 -5.45 13.37
CA ILE A 134 4.43 -5.41 14.62
C ILE A 134 4.48 -6.81 15.25
N THR A 135 3.34 -7.51 15.30
CA THR A 135 3.26 -8.85 15.89
C THR A 135 4.20 -9.81 15.17
N GLU A 136 4.15 -9.86 13.84
CA GLU A 136 4.92 -10.82 13.06
C GLU A 136 6.42 -10.50 13.03
N VAL A 137 6.79 -9.22 12.93
CA VAL A 137 8.20 -8.80 12.96
C VAL A 137 8.80 -9.08 14.34
N LYS A 138 8.12 -8.70 15.43
CA LYS A 138 8.64 -8.91 16.80
C LYS A 138 8.71 -10.37 17.22
N ALA A 139 7.88 -11.24 16.64
CA ALA A 139 7.98 -12.68 16.86
C ALA A 139 9.34 -13.24 16.41
N ARG A 140 10.00 -12.62 15.42
CA ARG A 140 11.33 -13.01 14.91
C ARG A 140 12.44 -12.11 15.45
N TYR A 141 12.17 -10.82 15.61
CA TYR A 141 13.13 -9.79 15.97
C TYR A 141 12.59 -8.94 17.13
N PRO A 142 12.64 -9.46 18.38
CA PRO A 142 11.96 -8.82 19.52
C PRO A 142 12.52 -7.44 19.90
N GLY A 143 13.75 -7.13 19.46
CA GLY A 143 14.40 -5.85 19.69
C GLY A 143 14.01 -4.73 18.71
N THR A 144 13.26 -5.02 17.64
CA THR A 144 12.89 -4.01 16.64
C THR A 144 11.85 -3.03 17.19
N ALA A 145 12.12 -1.74 17.07
CA ALA A 145 11.28 -0.63 17.52
C ALA A 145 10.30 -0.13 16.45
#